data_AF-A0A9P9A4C9-F1
#
_entry.id   AF-A0A9P9A4C9-F1
#
_cell.length_a   1.000
_cell.length_b   1.000
_cell.length_c   1.000
_cell.angle_alpha   90.00
_cell.angle_beta   90.00
_cell.angle_gamma   90.00
#
_symmetry.space_group_name_H-M   'P 1'
#
loop_
_entity.id
_entity.type
_entity.pdbx_description
1 polymer ?
#
loop_
_entity_poly.entity_id
_entity_poly.type
_entity_poly.pdbx_seq_one_letter_code
_entity_poly.pdbx_strand_id
1 'polypeptide(L)'
;MSDHLRVQLAKFKVEHLQHEDENRDVWGYKFAQARAAWLAGIRVPEPHFPIILASDSPISNPEKLQAIVDRHSVPKVTMATKVEMFSDDEVELADREKVQNCDVNYDHVRRIKTITEWENACVFCNGEKIFALLVRSLKKTKM
;
A
#
# COMPACT_ATOMS: atom_id res chain seq x y z
N MET A 1 5.69 19.92 15.92
CA MET A 1 6.69 18.87 15.60
C MET A 1 7.72 19.49 14.68
N SER A 2 9.00 19.56 15.06
CA SER A 2 10.02 20.26 14.25
C SER A 2 10.41 19.43 13.02
N ASP A 3 10.82 20.09 11.93
CA ASP A 3 11.17 19.40 10.68
C ASP A 3 12.39 18.47 10.83
N HIS A 4 13.28 18.77 11.77
CA HIS A 4 14.39 17.89 12.12
C HIS A 4 13.92 16.52 12.64
N LEU A 5 12.90 16.50 13.50
CA LEU A 5 12.30 15.26 14.01
C LEU A 5 11.63 14.46 12.90
N ARG A 6 11.01 15.13 11.91
CA ARG A 6 10.42 14.47 10.73
C ARG A 6 11.47 13.81 9.86
N VAL A 7 12.59 14.49 9.63
CA VAL A 7 13.72 13.97 8.85
C VAL A 7 14.37 12.78 9.55
N GLN A 8 14.53 12.84 10.88
CA GLN A 8 15.05 11.71 11.65
C GLN A 8 14.10 10.50 11.66
N LEU A 9 12.78 10.72 11.77
CA LEU A 9 11.81 9.63 11.68
C LEU A 9 11.81 8.99 10.29
N ALA A 10 11.90 9.80 9.23
CA ALA A 10 12.00 9.32 7.87
C ALA A 10 13.27 8.49 7.65
N LYS A 11 14.42 8.96 8.18
CA LYS A 11 15.69 8.24 8.15
C LYS A 11 15.58 6.86 8.81
N PHE A 12 15.06 6.82 10.04
CA PHE A 12 14.93 5.56 10.79
C PHE A 12 14.03 4.55 10.06
N LYS A 13 12.90 5.00 9.49
CA LYS A 13 12.01 4.16 8.69
C LYS A 13 12.73 3.60 7.45
N VAL A 14 13.49 4.42 6.72
CA VAL A 14 14.20 3.98 5.50
C VAL A 14 15.30 2.98 5.83
N GLU A 15 16.07 3.19 6.90
CA GLU A 15 17.18 2.31 7.31
C GLU A 15 16.66 0.95 7.83
N HIS A 16 15.58 0.93 8.61
CA HIS A 16 14.98 -0.31 9.12
C HIS A 16 14.40 -1.20 8.00
N LEU A 17 14.03 -0.60 6.87
CA LEU A 17 13.49 -1.28 5.69
C LEU A 17 14.56 -1.87 4.76
N GLN A 18 15.85 -1.54 4.94
CA GLN A 18 16.95 -2.08 4.13
C GLN A 18 17.23 -3.57 4.34
N HIS A 19 16.79 -4.14 5.46
CA HIS A 19 17.24 -5.47 5.87
C HIS A 19 16.41 -6.64 5.34
N GLU A 20 15.27 -6.42 4.67
CA GLU A 20 14.35 -7.53 4.34
C GLU A 20 13.84 -7.64 2.89
N ASP A 21 13.98 -6.64 2.01
CA ASP A 21 13.15 -6.58 0.80
C ASP A 21 13.84 -6.23 -0.53
N GLU A 22 15.08 -6.69 -0.73
CA GLU A 22 15.80 -6.42 -1.97
C GLU A 22 15.30 -7.19 -3.21
N ASN A 23 14.26 -8.06 -3.16
CA ASN A 23 14.14 -9.01 -4.29
C ASN A 23 12.81 -9.41 -4.95
N ARG A 24 11.57 -9.18 -4.48
CA ARG A 24 10.41 -9.81 -5.19
C ARG A 24 9.07 -9.08 -5.23
N ASP A 25 8.98 -7.83 -4.81
CA ASP A 25 7.68 -7.17 -4.73
C ASP A 25 7.56 -5.97 -5.67
N VAL A 26 6.41 -5.86 -6.35
CA VAL A 26 6.06 -4.74 -7.25
C VAL A 26 6.08 -3.40 -6.51
N TRP A 27 6.13 -3.42 -5.19
CA TRP A 27 6.18 -2.25 -4.33
C TRP A 27 7.61 -1.83 -3.93
N GLY A 28 8.59 -2.73 -4.12
CA GLY A 28 10.00 -2.49 -3.80
C GLY A 28 10.63 -1.38 -4.65
N TYR A 29 10.17 -1.18 -5.90
CA TYR A 29 10.71 -0.10 -6.75
C TYR A 29 10.31 1.30 -6.25
N LYS A 30 9.07 1.48 -5.75
CA LYS A 30 8.64 2.75 -5.16
C LYS A 30 9.45 3.07 -3.91
N PHE A 31 9.80 2.04 -3.15
CA PHE A 31 10.70 2.16 -2.00
C PHE A 31 12.12 2.53 -2.43
N ALA A 32 12.67 1.87 -3.45
CA ALA A 32 14.00 2.18 -3.98
C ALA A 32 14.08 3.63 -4.48
N GLN A 33 13.05 4.14 -5.15
CA GLN A 33 12.97 5.56 -5.55
C GLN A 33 12.90 6.51 -4.35
N ALA A 34 12.03 6.22 -3.38
CA ALA A 34 11.92 7.03 -2.17
C ALA A 34 13.24 7.08 -1.39
N ARG A 35 13.95 5.95 -1.29
CA ARG A 35 15.27 5.84 -0.67
C ARG A 35 16.35 6.57 -1.45
N ALA A 36 16.40 6.41 -2.78
CA ALA A 36 17.39 7.06 -3.63
C ALA A 36 17.28 8.59 -3.54
N ALA A 37 16.05 9.10 -3.59
CA ALA A 37 15.81 10.53 -3.43
C ALA A 37 16.12 11.02 -2.01
N TRP A 38 15.83 10.23 -0.96
CA TRP A 38 16.29 10.56 0.40
C TRP A 38 17.81 10.64 0.50
N LEU A 39 18.55 9.67 -0.05
CA LEU A 39 20.01 9.68 -0.12
C LEU A 39 20.55 10.90 -0.90
N ALA A 40 19.79 11.39 -1.88
CA ALA A 40 20.08 12.62 -2.62
C ALA A 40 19.66 13.91 -1.89
N GLY A 41 19.13 13.83 -0.66
CA GLY A 41 18.63 14.99 0.10
C GLY A 41 17.30 15.55 -0.44
N ILE A 42 16.63 14.83 -1.34
CA ILE A 42 15.36 15.22 -1.95
C ILE A 42 14.23 14.68 -1.09
N ARG A 43 13.30 15.56 -0.69
CA ARG A 43 12.10 15.16 0.02
C ARG A 43 11.08 14.56 -0.96
N VAL A 44 10.87 13.26 -0.87
CA VAL A 44 9.79 12.56 -1.60
C VAL A 44 8.54 12.49 -0.74
N PRO A 45 7.33 12.54 -1.34
CA PRO A 45 6.12 12.10 -0.67
C PRO A 45 6.30 10.69 -0.07
N GLU A 46 5.71 10.45 1.11
CA GLU A 46 5.70 9.11 1.70
C GLU A 46 5.02 8.17 0.70
N PRO A 47 5.62 7.01 0.33
CA PRO A 47 5.01 6.13 -0.65
C PRO A 47 3.64 5.66 -0.14
N HIS A 48 2.62 5.79 -0.99
CA HIS A 48 1.26 5.38 -0.69
C HIS A 48 1.03 3.93 -1.10
N PHE A 49 0.57 3.11 -0.15
CA PHE A 49 0.26 1.70 -0.38
C PHE A 49 -1.23 1.42 -0.27
N PRO A 50 -2.01 1.59 -1.35
CA PRO A 50 -3.45 1.31 -1.31
C PRO A 50 -3.75 -0.18 -1.14
N ILE A 51 -4.61 -0.46 -0.17
CA ILE A 51 -5.25 -1.77 0.05
C ILE A 51 -6.71 -1.66 -0.40
N ILE A 52 -7.16 -2.56 -1.28
CA ILE A 52 -8.55 -2.61 -1.73
C ILE A 52 -9.41 -3.24 -0.63
N LEU A 53 -10.50 -2.57 -0.27
CA LEU A 53 -11.53 -3.09 0.63
C LEU A 53 -12.57 -3.84 -0.20
N ALA A 54 -12.51 -5.17 -0.20
CA ALA A 54 -13.46 -6.02 -0.92
C ALA A 54 -14.40 -6.72 0.07
N SER A 55 -15.68 -6.79 -0.25
CA SER A 55 -16.72 -7.32 0.66
C SER A 55 -16.50 -8.79 1.05
N ASP A 56 -15.90 -9.57 0.17
CA ASP A 56 -15.52 -10.97 0.34
C ASP A 56 -14.13 -11.16 0.99
N SER A 57 -13.45 -10.07 1.33
CA SER A 57 -12.12 -10.09 1.91
C SER A 57 -12.14 -10.11 3.45
N PRO A 58 -11.14 -10.73 4.10
CA PRO A 58 -10.79 -10.45 5.49
C PRO A 58 -10.64 -8.97 5.83
N ILE A 59 -10.35 -8.13 4.82
CA ILE A 59 -10.23 -6.67 4.95
C ILE A 59 -11.40 -5.97 4.25
N SER A 60 -12.63 -6.32 4.65
CA SER A 60 -13.84 -5.79 4.00
C SER A 60 -14.20 -4.35 4.36
N ASN A 61 -13.58 -3.78 5.38
CA ASN A 61 -13.84 -2.43 5.88
C ASN A 61 -12.59 -1.86 6.59
N PRO A 62 -12.50 -0.54 6.84
CA PRO A 62 -11.30 0.05 7.41
C PRO A 62 -11.06 -0.36 8.88
N GLU A 63 -12.07 -0.75 9.64
CA GLU A 63 -11.94 -1.24 11.02
C GLU A 63 -11.24 -2.60 11.06
N LYS A 64 -11.56 -3.52 10.14
CA LYS A 64 -10.86 -4.80 10.00
C LYS A 64 -9.41 -4.60 9.57
N LEU A 65 -9.17 -3.65 8.66
CA LEU A 65 -7.80 -3.26 8.30
C LEU A 65 -7.03 -2.76 9.53
N GLN A 66 -7.65 -1.87 10.30
CA GLN A 66 -7.09 -1.32 11.54
C GLN A 66 -6.67 -2.44 12.50
N ALA A 67 -7.53 -3.43 12.73
CA ALA A 67 -7.26 -4.55 13.62
C ALA A 67 -6.08 -5.41 13.13
N ILE A 68 -6.01 -5.67 11.82
CA ILE A 68 -4.91 -6.46 11.23
C ILE A 68 -3.56 -5.74 11.36
N VAL A 69 -3.55 -4.42 11.11
CA VAL A 69 -2.33 -3.62 11.12
C VAL A 69 -2.00 -3.01 12.48
N ASP A 70 -2.85 -3.24 13.49
CA ASP A 70 -2.69 -2.74 14.87
C ASP A 70 -2.51 -1.23 14.94
N ARG A 71 -3.39 -0.51 14.22
CA ARG A 71 -3.33 0.96 14.12
C ARG A 71 -4.22 1.60 15.18
N HIS A 72 -3.75 2.68 15.81
CA HIS A 72 -4.54 3.40 16.81
C HIS A 72 -5.79 4.10 16.27
N SER A 73 -5.83 4.40 14.97
CA SER A 73 -6.95 5.08 14.32
C SER A 73 -7.42 4.31 13.09
N VAL A 74 -8.72 4.39 12.79
CA VAL A 74 -9.31 3.87 11.55
C VAL A 74 -8.62 4.56 10.35
N PRO A 75 -8.13 3.79 9.36
CA PRO A 75 -7.58 4.34 8.13
C PRO A 75 -8.60 5.17 7.36
N LYS A 76 -8.14 6.24 6.70
CA LYS A 76 -8.99 7.03 5.81
C LYS A 76 -9.32 6.20 4.57
N VAL A 77 -10.62 6.11 4.28
CA VAL A 77 -11.13 5.49 3.06
C VAL A 77 -11.12 6.50 1.93
N THR A 78 -10.66 6.06 0.76
CA THR A 78 -10.75 6.78 -0.52
C THR A 78 -11.46 5.90 -1.55
N MET A 79 -11.92 6.53 -2.63
CA MET A 79 -12.46 5.82 -3.78
C MET A 79 -11.38 5.74 -4.86
N ALA A 80 -11.29 4.58 -5.52
CA ALA A 80 -10.43 4.39 -6.66
C ALA A 80 -11.18 3.61 -7.75
N THR A 81 -10.66 3.66 -8.97
CA THR A 81 -11.19 2.86 -10.08
C THR A 81 -10.30 1.65 -10.27
N LYS A 82 -10.83 0.44 -10.15
CA LYS A 82 -10.04 -0.76 -10.43
C LYS A 82 -9.76 -0.85 -11.92
N VAL A 83 -8.53 -1.16 -12.28
CA VAL A 83 -8.08 -1.23 -13.66
C VAL A 83 -7.27 -2.50 -13.87
N GLU A 84 -7.27 -3.00 -15.09
CA GLU A 84 -6.41 -4.13 -15.45
C GLU A 84 -4.94 -3.70 -15.45
N MET A 85 -4.08 -4.58 -14.97
CA MET A 85 -2.65 -4.32 -14.83
C MET A 85 -1.99 -4.00 -16.17
N PHE A 86 -2.42 -4.68 -17.24
CA PHE A 86 -1.83 -4.62 -18.58
C PHE A 86 -2.74 -3.95 -19.64
N SER A 87 -3.86 -3.33 -19.27
CA SER A 87 -4.67 -2.58 -20.24
C SER A 87 -4.02 -1.24 -20.56
N ASP A 88 -3.96 -0.90 -21.84
CA ASP A 88 -3.81 0.48 -22.27
C ASP A 88 -5.07 1.26 -21.86
N ASP A 89 -4.87 2.43 -21.26
CA ASP A 89 -5.88 3.19 -20.52
C ASP A 89 -6.91 3.91 -21.44
N GLU A 90 -7.18 3.38 -22.63
CA GLU A 90 -8.10 3.97 -23.62
C GLU A 90 -9.59 3.76 -23.29
N VAL A 91 -9.93 2.86 -22.37
CA VAL A 91 -11.33 2.64 -21.96
C VAL A 91 -11.73 3.68 -20.91
N GLU A 92 -12.88 4.33 -21.10
CA GLU A 92 -13.41 5.32 -20.17
C GLU A 92 -13.48 4.79 -18.73
N LEU A 93 -12.80 5.48 -17.81
CA LEU A 93 -12.76 5.13 -16.38
C LEU A 93 -14.13 5.25 -15.67
N ALA A 94 -15.14 5.80 -16.35
CA ALA A 94 -16.49 5.97 -15.84
C ALA A 94 -17.23 4.63 -15.71
N ASP A 95 -17.03 3.71 -16.64
CA ASP A 95 -17.73 2.41 -16.69
C ASP A 95 -17.01 1.31 -15.89
N ARG A 96 -15.83 1.60 -15.35
CA ARG A 96 -15.02 0.65 -14.59
C ARG A 96 -15.45 0.56 -13.13
N GLU A 97 -15.21 -0.62 -12.55
CA GLU A 97 -15.51 -0.93 -11.15
C GLU A 97 -14.87 0.11 -10.20
N LYS A 98 -15.71 0.82 -9.42
CA LYS A 98 -15.26 1.70 -8.34
C LYS A 98 -15.08 0.87 -7.08
N VAL A 99 -13.91 0.98 -6.47
CA VAL A 99 -13.55 0.26 -5.25
C VAL A 99 -13.19 1.24 -4.15
N GLN A 100 -13.47 0.85 -2.91
CA GLN A 100 -12.93 1.53 -1.75
C GLN A 100 -11.51 1.04 -1.50
N ASN A 101 -10.62 1.96 -1.14
CA ASN A 101 -9.26 1.64 -0.75
C ASN A 101 -8.83 2.44 0.48
N CYS A 102 -7.82 1.94 1.17
CA CYS A 102 -7.16 2.63 2.28
C CYS A 102 -5.66 2.66 2.04
N ASP A 103 -5.04 3.81 2.26
CA ASP A 103 -3.59 3.92 2.25
C ASP A 103 -3.01 3.43 3.58
N VAL A 104 -2.01 2.57 3.47
CA VAL A 104 -1.20 2.12 4.59
C VAL A 104 0.28 2.40 4.33
N ASN A 105 1.11 2.28 5.37
CA ASN A 105 2.56 2.34 5.23
C ASN A 105 3.12 0.94 4.91
N TYR A 106 4.43 0.88 4.69
CA TYR A 106 5.08 -0.37 4.33
C TYR A 106 5.00 -1.47 5.40
N ASP A 107 5.22 -1.13 6.66
CA ASP A 107 5.18 -2.10 7.76
C ASP A 107 3.81 -2.77 7.87
N HIS A 108 2.74 -2.00 7.62
CA HIS A 108 1.39 -2.52 7.53
C HIS A 108 1.23 -3.47 6.33
N VAL A 109 1.75 -3.12 5.14
CA VAL A 109 1.74 -4.03 3.97
C VAL A 109 2.44 -5.33 4.31
N ARG A 110 3.64 -5.25 4.90
CA ARG A 110 4.42 -6.43 5.30
C ARG A 110 3.62 -7.32 6.25
N ARG A 111 3.04 -6.73 7.30
CA ARG A 111 2.21 -7.44 8.28
C ARG A 111 1.00 -8.12 7.63
N ILE A 112 0.30 -7.43 6.73
CA ILE A 112 -0.81 -8.01 5.97
C ILE A 112 -0.30 -9.22 5.17
N LYS A 113 0.74 -9.05 4.36
CA LYS A 113 1.31 -10.12 3.53
C LYS A 113 1.78 -11.33 4.32
N THR A 114 2.25 -11.14 5.55
CA THR A 114 2.65 -12.25 6.43
C THR A 114 1.48 -13.14 6.81
N ILE A 115 0.29 -12.58 7.04
CA ILE A 115 -0.87 -13.33 7.58
C ILE A 115 -1.96 -13.61 6.56
N THR A 116 -1.92 -13.01 5.37
CA THR A 116 -2.96 -13.15 4.35
C THR A 116 -2.44 -13.77 3.06
N GLU A 117 -3.31 -14.46 2.34
CA GLU A 117 -3.17 -14.67 0.89
C GLU A 117 -3.63 -13.40 0.17
N TRP A 118 -2.83 -12.95 -0.79
CA TRP A 118 -3.01 -11.66 -1.45
C TRP A 118 -2.64 -11.74 -2.93
N GLU A 119 -3.15 -10.79 -3.70
CA GLU A 119 -2.76 -10.58 -5.09
C GLU A 119 -2.47 -9.10 -5.36
N ASN A 120 -1.70 -8.86 -6.41
CA ASN A 120 -1.49 -7.51 -6.92
C ASN A 120 -2.68 -7.11 -7.80
N ALA A 121 -3.22 -5.94 -7.53
CA ALA A 121 -4.20 -5.27 -8.36
C ALA A 121 -3.65 -3.92 -8.84
N CYS A 122 -4.32 -3.31 -9.81
CA CYS A 122 -4.09 -1.92 -10.18
C CYS A 122 -5.35 -1.10 -9.95
N VAL A 123 -5.15 0.11 -9.45
CA VAL A 123 -6.22 1.09 -9.32
C VAL A 123 -5.76 2.42 -9.89
N PHE A 124 -6.70 3.18 -10.43
CA PHE A 124 -6.52 4.55 -10.84
C PHE A 124 -6.97 5.46 -9.69
N CYS A 125 -6.04 6.22 -9.12
CA CYS A 125 -6.27 7.14 -8.00
C CYS A 125 -5.60 8.47 -8.31
N ASN A 126 -6.32 9.58 -8.14
CA ASN A 126 -5.81 10.94 -8.34
C ASN A 126 -5.12 11.20 -9.70
N GLY A 127 -5.60 10.58 -10.78
CA GLY A 127 -5.00 10.77 -12.10
C GLY A 127 -3.85 9.80 -12.42
N GLU A 128 -3.49 8.91 -11.50
CA GLU A 128 -2.37 7.99 -11.66
C GLU A 128 -2.79 6.53 -11.49
N LYS A 129 -2.26 5.66 -12.36
CA LYS A 129 -2.34 4.21 -12.20
C LYS A 129 -1.32 3.77 -11.15
N ILE A 130 -1.80 3.17 -10.07
CA ILE A 130 -0.99 2.70 -8.96
C ILE A 130 -1.29 1.23 -8.66
N PHE A 131 -0.26 0.50 -8.25
CA PHE A 131 -0.42 -0.84 -7.70
C PHE A 131 -1.18 -0.76 -6.37
N ALA A 132 -2.04 -1.73 -6.15
CA ALA A 132 -2.82 -1.93 -4.94
C ALA A 132 -2.77 -3.39 -4.51
N LEU A 133 -3.00 -3.64 -3.23
CA LEU A 133 -3.03 -4.99 -2.68
C LEU A 133 -4.49 -5.41 -2.45
N LEU A 134 -4.86 -6.57 -2.98
CA LEU A 134 -6.15 -7.19 -2.72
C LEU A 134 -5.94 -8.43 -1.87
N VAL A 135 -6.54 -8.45 -0.68
CA VAL A 135 -6.49 -9.59 0.22
C VAL A 135 -7.60 -10.58 -0.13
N ARG A 136 -7.22 -11.85 -0.36
CA ARG A 136 -8.17 -12.92 -0.71
C ARG A 136 -8.64 -13.70 0.50
N SER A 137 -7.72 -14.06 1.40
CA SER A 137 -8.05 -14.87 2.57
C SER A 137 -6.96 -14.77 3.64
N LEU A 138 -7.22 -15.30 4.83
CA LEU A 138 -6.18 -15.51 5.84
C LEU A 138 -5.39 -16.77 5.48
N LYS A 139 -4.07 -16.74 5.68
CA LYS A 139 -3.23 -17.93 5.57
C LYS A 139 -3.70 -18.96 6.60
N LYS A 140 -3.77 -20.22 6.19
CA LYS A 140 -4.05 -21.31 7.14
C LYS A 140 -2.89 -21.41 8.11
N THR A 141 -3.14 -21.15 9.38
CA THR A 141 -2.18 -21.48 10.44
C THR A 141 -2.02 -22.99 10.42
N LYS A 142 -0.81 -23.49 10.15
CA LYS A 142 -0.50 -24.89 10.45
C LYS A 142 -0.57 -25.02 11.98
N MET A 143 -1.63 -25.66 12.48
CA MET A 143 -1.64 -26.22 13.83
C MET A 143 -0.66 -27.40 13.89
#